data_AF-A0A5R9KAY9-F1
#
_entry.id   AF-A0A5R9KAY9-F1
#
_cell.length_a   1.000
_cell.length_b   1.000
_cell.length_c   1.000
_cell.angle_alpha   90.00
_cell.angle_beta   90.00
_cell.angle_gamma   90.00
#
_symmetry.space_group_name_H-M   'P 1'
#
loop_
_entity.id
_entity.type
_entity.pdbx_description
1 polymer ?
#
loop_
_entity_poly.entity_id
_entity_poly.type
_entity_poly.pdbx_seq_one_letter_code
_entity_poly.pdbx_strand_id
1 'polypeptide(L)'
;MQKYSDIDNTDLRILSLLMENAALPYTEIGKRVFVSGGTVHVRMKKLEQMGIVRGSQLIIDPAKLGWDISAFLGIYLEKSSLYEQVATELESIPEVVNIHYTTGIYSIFIKIVCRDTGHLREILHDKIQKVNGIQRTETFISLEERINRSIPLAES
;
A
#
# COMPACT_ATOMS: atom_id res chain seq x y z
N MET A 1 13.64 -10.50 10.27
CA MET A 1 13.61 -9.19 9.59
C MET A 1 14.91 -8.47 9.89
N GLN A 2 15.70 -8.12 8.89
CA GLN A 2 16.92 -7.36 9.09
C GLN A 2 16.54 -5.91 9.38
N LYS A 3 16.54 -5.53 10.67
CA LYS A 3 16.52 -4.11 11.05
C LYS A 3 17.76 -3.48 10.42
N TYR A 4 17.57 -2.47 9.57
CA TYR A 4 18.69 -1.78 8.95
C TYR A 4 19.49 -1.06 10.04
N SER A 5 20.65 -1.64 10.41
CA SER A 5 21.60 -1.08 11.39
C SER A 5 22.11 0.31 11.00
N ASP A 6 21.96 0.66 9.72
CA ASP A 6 22.57 1.84 9.11
C ASP A 6 21.60 3.02 8.96
N ILE A 7 20.40 2.91 9.53
CA ILE A 7 19.40 3.99 9.58
C ILE A 7 19.50 4.67 10.94
N ASP A 8 19.80 5.97 10.93
CA ASP A 8 19.89 6.77 12.13
C ASP A 8 18.64 7.64 12.35
N ASN A 9 18.57 8.31 13.49
CA ASN A 9 17.44 9.18 13.84
C ASN A 9 17.27 10.36 12.87
N THR A 10 18.33 10.81 12.20
CA THR A 10 18.23 11.87 11.19
C THR A 10 17.47 11.37 9.97
N ASP A 11 17.75 10.14 9.54
CA ASP A 11 17.02 9.50 8.43
C ASP A 11 15.52 9.36 8.77
N LEU A 12 15.19 8.89 9.98
CA LEU A 12 13.80 8.75 10.43
C LEU A 12 13.06 10.10 10.50
N ARG A 13 13.73 11.17 10.93
CA ARG A 13 13.16 12.53 10.95
C ARG A 13 12.97 13.10 9.54
N ILE A 14 13.91 12.86 8.62
CA ILE A 14 13.77 13.23 7.20
C ILE A 14 12.55 12.53 6.60
N LEU A 15 12.43 11.22 6.79
CA LEU A 15 11.28 10.44 6.30
C LEU A 15 9.97 10.92 6.90
N SER A 16 9.93 11.19 8.21
CA SER A 16 8.72 11.70 8.89
C SER A 16 8.23 13.01 8.26
N LEU A 17 9.13 13.95 7.98
CA LEU A 17 8.79 15.23 7.34
C LEU A 17 8.28 15.02 5.90
N LEU A 18 8.92 14.15 5.13
CA LEU A 18 8.52 13.90 3.74
C LEU A 18 7.25 13.06 3.61
N MET A 19 6.96 12.20 4.58
CA MET A 19 5.70 11.44 4.64
C MET A 19 4.51 12.35 4.97
N GLU A 20 4.73 13.46 5.67
CA GLU A 20 3.72 14.49 5.89
C GLU A 20 3.57 15.40 4.67
N ASN A 21 4.69 15.84 4.08
CA ASN A 21 4.69 16.67 2.89
C ASN A 21 5.89 16.35 1.99
N ALA A 22 5.63 15.58 0.94
CA ALA A 22 6.64 15.13 -0.02
C ALA A 22 7.23 16.28 -0.87
N ALA A 23 6.60 17.45 -0.90
CA ALA A 23 7.07 18.62 -1.66
C ALA A 23 8.02 19.52 -0.84
N LEU A 24 8.33 19.18 0.42
CA LEU A 24 9.22 19.99 1.25
C LEU A 24 10.63 20.10 0.65
N PRO A 25 11.16 21.32 0.47
CA PRO A 25 12.52 21.51 -0.03
C PRO A 25 13.56 20.90 0.91
N TYR A 26 14.55 20.19 0.36
CA TYR A 26 15.62 19.58 1.16
C TYR A 26 16.42 20.60 1.98
N THR A 27 16.51 21.85 1.50
CA THR A 27 17.13 22.95 2.25
C THR A 27 16.35 23.28 3.53
N GLU A 28 15.03 23.18 3.51
CA GLU A 28 14.17 23.39 4.68
C GLU A 28 14.22 22.19 5.63
N ILE A 29 14.16 20.96 5.08
CA ILE A 29 14.32 19.73 5.86
C ILE A 29 15.67 19.76 6.60
N GLY A 30 16.75 20.15 5.92
CA GLY A 30 18.08 20.27 6.51
C GLY A 30 18.09 21.19 7.72
N LYS A 31 17.43 22.36 7.64
CA LYS A 31 17.29 23.27 8.79
C LYS A 31 16.54 22.61 9.96
N ARG A 32 15.45 21.88 9.71
CA ARG A 32 14.65 21.22 10.75
C ARG A 32 15.38 20.06 11.44
N VAL A 33 16.27 19.39 10.73
CA VAL A 33 17.04 18.23 11.26
C VAL A 33 18.52 18.55 11.54
N PHE A 34 18.90 19.82 11.51
CA PHE A 34 20.25 20.34 11.82
C PHE A 34 21.37 19.79 10.91
N VAL A 35 21.11 19.67 9.60
CA VAL A 35 22.09 19.27 8.58
C VAL A 35 21.99 20.15 7.32
N SER A 36 22.94 20.02 6.39
CA SER A 36 22.85 20.73 5.11
C SER A 36 21.79 20.09 4.18
N GLY A 37 21.21 20.87 3.26
CA GLY A 37 20.32 20.31 2.23
C GLY A 37 21.02 19.26 1.34
N GLY A 38 22.33 19.41 1.10
CA GLY A 38 23.13 18.40 0.41
C GLY A 38 23.24 17.09 1.19
N THR A 39 23.31 17.16 2.52
CA THR A 39 23.28 15.98 3.40
C THR A 39 21.93 15.25 3.31
N VAL A 40 20.81 15.99 3.30
CA VAL A 40 19.47 15.40 3.10
C VAL A 40 19.38 14.69 1.74
N HIS A 41 19.90 15.30 0.67
CA HIS A 41 19.92 14.70 -0.66
C HIS A 41 20.67 13.36 -0.69
N VAL A 42 21.87 13.31 -0.12
CA VAL A 42 22.67 12.08 -0.04
C VAL A 42 21.96 10.99 0.76
N ARG A 43 21.34 11.35 1.89
CA ARG A 43 20.58 10.42 2.73
C ARG A 43 19.35 9.87 2.02
N MET A 44 18.57 10.71 1.33
CA MET A 44 17.42 10.25 0.53
C MET A 44 17.84 9.28 -0.57
N LYS A 45 18.92 9.58 -1.30
CA LYS A 45 19.45 8.67 -2.32
C LYS A 45 19.88 7.33 -1.73
N LYS A 46 20.49 7.32 -0.53
CA LYS A 46 20.83 6.10 0.19
C LYS A 46 19.56 5.30 0.55
N LEU A 47 18.53 5.95 1.09
CA LEU A 47 17.26 5.32 1.45
C LEU A 47 16.53 4.71 0.25
N GLU A 48 16.60 5.35 -0.91
CA GLU A 48 16.09 4.84 -2.19
C GLU A 48 16.87 3.60 -2.65
N GLN A 49 18.20 3.67 -2.62
CA GLN A 49 19.07 2.52 -2.97
C GLN A 49 18.85 1.31 -2.07
N MET A 50 18.49 1.54 -0.80
CA MET A 50 18.15 0.49 0.17
C MET A 50 16.73 -0.08 -0.03
N GLY A 51 15.92 0.51 -0.91
CA GLY A 51 14.52 0.12 -1.15
C GLY A 51 13.55 0.51 -0.03
N ILE A 52 14.00 1.33 0.93
CA ILE A 52 13.16 1.86 2.01
C ILE A 52 12.21 2.92 1.44
N VAL A 53 12.77 3.86 0.66
CA VAL A 53 11.97 4.79 -0.13
C VAL A 53 11.76 4.18 -1.50
N ARG A 54 10.50 3.89 -1.83
CA ARG A 54 10.14 3.30 -3.14
C ARG A 54 9.64 4.34 -4.14
N GLY A 55 9.39 5.56 -3.69
CA GLY A 55 8.88 6.66 -4.50
C GLY A 55 8.02 7.61 -3.69
N SER A 56 7.42 8.58 -4.39
CA SER A 56 6.41 9.50 -3.87
C SER A 56 5.11 9.31 -4.64
N GLN A 57 3.98 9.45 -3.95
CA GLN A 57 2.65 9.33 -4.54
C GLN A 57 1.75 10.46 -4.04
N LEU A 58 0.78 10.84 -4.86
CA LEU A 58 -0.27 11.76 -4.46
C LEU A 58 -1.32 11.01 -3.65
N ILE A 59 -1.72 11.60 -2.52
CA ILE A 59 -2.88 11.16 -1.77
C ILE A 59 -4.11 11.79 -2.44
N ILE A 60 -4.98 10.93 -2.96
CA ILE A 60 -6.21 11.33 -3.64
C ILE A 60 -7.43 10.80 -2.89
N ASP A 61 -8.57 11.45 -3.10
CA ASP A 61 -9.88 10.97 -2.67
C ASP A 61 -10.53 10.22 -3.85
N PRO A 62 -10.59 8.87 -3.82
CA PRO A 62 -11.12 8.10 -4.95
C PRO A 62 -12.61 8.38 -5.19
N ALA A 63 -13.40 8.62 -4.14
CA ALA A 63 -14.84 8.86 -4.27
C ALA A 63 -15.11 10.15 -5.06
N LYS A 64 -14.30 11.20 -4.87
CA LYS A 64 -14.39 12.42 -5.69
C LYS A 64 -14.06 12.22 -7.16
N LEU A 65 -13.49 11.06 -7.52
CA LEU A 65 -13.17 10.66 -8.89
C LEU A 65 -14.14 9.57 -9.41
N GLY A 66 -15.23 9.31 -8.69
CA GLY A 66 -16.24 8.32 -9.07
C GLY A 66 -15.87 6.87 -8.73
N TRP A 67 -14.98 6.67 -7.76
CA TRP A 67 -14.62 5.36 -7.21
C TRP A 67 -15.25 5.18 -5.83
N ASP A 68 -16.56 4.94 -5.82
CA ASP A 68 -17.39 5.06 -4.61
C ASP A 68 -17.41 3.79 -3.74
N ILE A 69 -16.94 2.66 -4.26
CA ILE A 69 -16.97 1.38 -3.56
C ILE A 69 -15.55 0.96 -3.19
N SER A 70 -15.28 0.82 -1.89
CA SER A 70 -14.14 0.05 -1.41
C SER A 70 -14.63 -1.25 -0.80
N ALA A 71 -14.02 -2.36 -1.18
CA ALA A 71 -14.36 -3.68 -0.64
C ALA A 71 -13.11 -4.46 -0.26
N PHE A 72 -13.22 -5.28 0.76
CA PHE A 72 -12.22 -6.24 1.16
C PHE A 72 -12.70 -7.64 0.83
N LEU A 73 -11.81 -8.47 0.31
CA LEU A 73 -12.15 -9.84 -0.06
C LEU A 73 -11.22 -10.82 0.65
N GLY A 74 -11.82 -11.75 1.37
CA GLY A 74 -11.18 -12.99 1.78
C GLY A 74 -11.30 -14.02 0.66
N ILE A 75 -10.19 -14.58 0.22
CA ILE A 75 -10.13 -15.55 -0.87
C ILE A 75 -9.70 -16.91 -0.31
N TYR A 76 -10.48 -17.93 -0.65
CA TYR A 76 -10.17 -19.32 -0.37
C TYR A 76 -9.58 -19.95 -1.63
N LEU A 77 -8.41 -20.56 -1.49
CA LEU A 77 -7.82 -21.34 -2.57
C LEU A 77 -8.22 -22.80 -2.45
N GLU A 78 -8.28 -23.49 -3.59
CA GLU A 78 -8.45 -24.95 -3.63
C GLU A 78 -7.30 -25.66 -2.92
N LYS A 79 -6.08 -25.12 -3.05
CA LYS A 79 -4.86 -25.60 -2.41
C LYS A 79 -3.96 -24.43 -2.05
N SER A 80 -3.38 -24.44 -0.86
CA SER A 80 -2.47 -23.38 -0.39
C SER A 80 -1.23 -23.20 -1.27
N SER A 81 -0.80 -24.26 -1.98
CA SER A 81 0.34 -24.21 -2.93
C SER A 81 0.08 -23.32 -4.15
N LEU A 82 -1.17 -22.93 -4.41
CA LEU A 82 -1.55 -22.07 -5.54
C LEU A 82 -1.39 -20.57 -5.24
N TYR A 83 -0.97 -20.20 -4.01
CA TYR A 83 -0.88 -18.81 -3.58
C TYR A 83 -0.12 -17.92 -4.57
N GLU A 84 1.13 -18.28 -4.92
CA GLU A 84 1.97 -17.43 -5.76
C GLU A 84 1.36 -17.20 -7.15
N GLN A 85 0.79 -18.25 -7.74
CA GLN A 85 0.13 -18.15 -9.04
C GLN A 85 -1.09 -17.21 -8.96
N VAL A 86 -1.98 -17.46 -7.99
CA VAL A 86 -3.22 -16.68 -7.85
C VAL A 86 -2.92 -15.23 -7.48
N ALA A 87 -1.97 -14.98 -6.59
CA ALA A 87 -1.55 -13.63 -6.23
C ALA A 87 -1.02 -12.88 -7.46
N THR A 88 -0.17 -13.51 -8.27
CA THR A 88 0.34 -12.91 -9.52
C THR A 88 -0.78 -12.59 -10.50
N GLU A 89 -1.77 -13.48 -10.67
CA GLU A 89 -2.93 -13.22 -11.52
C GLU A 89 -3.77 -12.04 -10.99
N LEU A 90 -3.97 -11.95 -9.67
CA LEU A 90 -4.70 -10.85 -9.02
C LEU A 90 -3.97 -9.50 -9.14
N GLU A 91 -2.64 -9.47 -9.11
CA GLU A 91 -1.84 -8.25 -9.31
C GLU A 91 -2.09 -7.60 -10.68
N SER A 92 -2.51 -8.39 -11.68
CA SER A 92 -2.83 -7.89 -13.02
C SER A 92 -4.20 -7.18 -13.10
N ILE A 93 -5.02 -7.24 -12.04
CA ILE A 93 -6.34 -6.62 -11.97
C ILE A 93 -6.19 -5.23 -11.32
N PRO A 94 -6.36 -4.12 -12.08
CA PRO A 94 -6.07 -2.77 -11.57
C PRO A 94 -6.91 -2.36 -10.35
N GLU A 95 -8.12 -2.90 -10.22
CA GLU A 95 -9.00 -2.65 -9.09
C GLU A 95 -8.48 -3.26 -7.79
N VAL A 96 -7.57 -4.24 -7.86
CA VAL A 96 -6.89 -4.83 -6.71
C VAL A 96 -5.75 -3.93 -6.27
N VAL A 97 -6.02 -3.10 -5.26
CA VAL A 97 -5.06 -2.08 -4.77
C VAL A 97 -4.15 -2.60 -3.66
N ASN A 98 -4.55 -3.67 -2.96
CA ASN A 98 -3.72 -4.34 -1.97
C ASN A 98 -3.93 -5.86 -1.99
N ILE A 99 -2.86 -6.62 -1.78
CA ILE A 99 -2.88 -8.07 -1.60
C ILE A 99 -2.07 -8.43 -0.35
N HIS A 100 -2.61 -9.34 0.46
CA HIS A 100 -1.98 -9.80 1.69
C HIS A 100 -2.02 -11.33 1.77
N TYR A 101 -0.89 -11.91 2.16
CA TYR A 101 -0.85 -13.24 2.75
C TYR A 101 -1.15 -13.13 4.25
N THR A 102 -2.23 -13.76 4.70
CA THR A 102 -2.73 -13.58 6.07
C THR A 102 -2.79 -14.88 6.83
N THR A 103 -2.55 -14.83 8.13
CA THR A 103 -3.01 -15.87 9.06
C THR A 103 -4.54 -15.83 9.15
N GLY A 104 -5.17 -16.96 9.43
CA GLY A 104 -6.63 -17.06 9.58
C GLY A 104 -7.25 -18.00 8.55
N ILE A 105 -8.51 -17.77 8.20
CA ILE A 105 -9.29 -18.67 7.34
C ILE A 105 -9.09 -18.42 5.84
N TYR A 106 -8.61 -17.23 5.47
CA TYR A 106 -8.37 -16.85 4.07
C TYR A 106 -6.91 -17.13 3.69
N SER A 107 -6.72 -17.66 2.49
CA SER A 107 -5.37 -17.84 1.92
C SER A 107 -4.81 -16.52 1.39
N ILE A 108 -5.68 -15.64 0.89
CA ILE A 108 -5.34 -14.29 0.39
C ILE A 108 -6.41 -13.33 0.90
N PHE A 109 -5.99 -12.16 1.36
CA PHE A 109 -6.88 -11.06 1.72
C PHE A 109 -6.54 -9.83 0.89
N ILE A 110 -7.50 -9.30 0.15
CA ILE A 110 -7.26 -8.18 -0.77
C ILE A 110 -8.18 -6.99 -0.46
N LYS A 111 -7.73 -5.79 -0.84
CA LYS A 111 -8.57 -4.59 -0.93
C LYS A 111 -8.77 -4.29 -2.41
N ILE A 112 -10.03 -4.07 -2.80
CA ILE A 112 -10.39 -3.57 -4.12
C ILE A 112 -11.11 -2.22 -4.03
N VAL A 113 -10.99 -1.42 -5.07
CA VAL A 113 -11.73 -0.17 -5.25
C VAL A 113 -12.48 -0.24 -6.58
N CYS A 114 -13.76 0.14 -6.58
CA CYS A 114 -14.65 0.07 -7.73
C CYS A 114 -15.48 1.35 -7.86
N ARG A 115 -15.99 1.59 -9.07
CA ARG A 115 -16.80 2.78 -9.39
C ARG A 115 -18.16 2.75 -8.73
N ASP A 116 -18.85 1.62 -8.87
CA ASP A 116 -20.18 1.37 -8.33
C ASP A 116 -20.37 -0.14 -8.08
N THR A 117 -21.58 -0.53 -7.66
CA THR A 117 -21.94 -1.94 -7.40
C THR A 117 -21.99 -2.79 -8.66
N GLY A 118 -22.26 -2.20 -9.83
CA GLY A 118 -22.21 -2.89 -11.12
C GLY A 118 -20.79 -3.25 -11.51
N HIS A 119 -19.86 -2.30 -11.36
CA HIS A 119 -18.43 -2.52 -11.53
C HIS A 119 -17.90 -3.56 -10.55
N LEU A 120 -18.28 -3.47 -9.27
CA LEU A 120 -17.91 -4.48 -8.27
C LEU A 120 -18.33 -5.89 -8.71
N ARG A 121 -19.58 -6.06 -9.16
CA ARG A 121 -20.08 -7.35 -9.65
C ARG A 121 -19.25 -7.87 -10.83
N GLU A 122 -18.89 -6.99 -11.78
CA GLU A 122 -18.04 -7.34 -12.92
C GLU A 122 -16.65 -7.80 -12.44
N ILE A 123 -16.00 -7.05 -11.56
CA ILE A 123 -14.67 -7.42 -11.04
C ILE A 123 -14.73 -8.75 -10.27
N LEU A 124 -15.75 -8.97 -9.44
CA LEU A 124 -15.93 -10.22 -8.71
C LEU A 124 -16.16 -11.41 -9.66
N HIS A 125 -17.17 -11.32 -10.52
CA HIS A 125 -17.62 -12.45 -11.33
C HIS A 125 -16.72 -12.69 -12.55
N ASP A 126 -16.33 -11.62 -13.25
CA ASP A 126 -15.69 -11.71 -14.55
C ASP A 126 -14.17 -11.67 -14.50
N LYS A 127 -13.58 -11.23 -13.39
CA LYS A 127 -12.13 -11.20 -13.19
C LYS A 127 -11.72 -12.15 -12.06
N ILE A 128 -12.06 -11.84 -10.82
CA ILE A 128 -11.54 -12.52 -9.64
C ILE A 128 -11.98 -13.99 -9.60
N GLN A 129 -13.28 -14.29 -9.71
CA GLN A 129 -13.78 -15.67 -9.62
C GLN A 129 -13.36 -16.56 -10.80
N LYS A 130 -12.80 -15.99 -11.88
CA LYS A 130 -12.25 -16.75 -13.01
C LYS A 130 -10.77 -17.09 -12.87
N VAL A 131 -10.10 -16.55 -11.84
CA VAL A 131 -8.70 -16.89 -11.56
C VAL A 131 -8.63 -18.35 -11.11
N ASN A 132 -7.83 -19.15 -11.82
CA ASN A 132 -7.73 -20.58 -11.57
C ASN A 132 -7.15 -20.85 -10.18
N GLY A 133 -7.81 -21.72 -9.42
CA GLY A 133 -7.40 -22.07 -8.06
C GLY A 133 -8.14 -21.31 -6.96
N ILE A 134 -8.96 -20.30 -7.31
CA ILE A 134 -9.90 -19.69 -6.36
C ILE A 134 -11.12 -20.60 -6.20
N GLN A 135 -11.34 -21.09 -4.98
CA GLN A 135 -12.49 -21.92 -4.64
C GLN A 135 -13.73 -21.07 -4.34
N ARG A 136 -13.58 -19.99 -3.56
CA ARG A 136 -14.65 -19.06 -3.20
C ARG A 136 -14.09 -17.75 -2.66
N THR A 137 -14.94 -16.73 -2.63
CA THR A 137 -14.63 -15.42 -2.04
C THR A 137 -15.66 -15.03 -0.98
N GLU A 138 -15.23 -14.25 -0.01
CA GLU A 138 -16.08 -13.57 0.97
C GLU A 138 -15.80 -12.07 0.90
N THR A 139 -16.83 -11.25 0.68
CA THR A 139 -16.68 -9.82 0.37
C THR A 139 -17.27 -8.95 1.48
N PHE A 140 -16.50 -7.95 1.92
CA PHE A 140 -16.86 -6.95 2.91
C PHE A 140 -16.83 -5.56 2.27
N ILE A 141 -17.98 -4.94 2.06
CA ILE A 141 -18.04 -3.57 1.53
C ILE A 141 -17.77 -2.59 2.67
N SER A 142 -16.78 -1.72 2.48
CA SER A 142 -16.50 -0.62 3.40
C SER A 142 -17.56 0.46 3.24
N LEU A 143 -18.26 0.78 4.33
CA LEU A 143 -19.25 1.86 4.34
C LEU A 143 -18.61 3.22 4.66
N GLU A 144 -17.49 3.22 5.40
CA GLU A 144 -16.77 4.43 5.78
C GLU A 144 -15.31 4.11 6.12
N GLU A 145 -14.35 4.82 5.52
CA GLU A 145 -12.95 4.81 5.94
C GLU A 145 -12.70 6.04 6.84
N ARG A 146 -12.65 5.84 8.16
CA ARG A 146 -12.46 6.95 9.13
C ARG A 146 -11.04 7.50 9.14
N ILE A 147 -10.05 6.66 8.87
CA ILE A 147 -8.64 7.00 8.98
C ILE A 147 -7.82 6.20 7.98
N ASN A 148 -6.91 6.89 7.30
CA ASN A 148 -5.91 6.31 6.43
C ASN A 148 -4.63 7.15 6.55
N ARG A 149 -3.66 6.65 7.31
CA ARG A 149 -2.43 7.36 7.64
C ARG A 149 -1.23 6.41 7.63
N SER A 150 -0.05 6.96 7.37
CA SER A 150 1.20 6.23 7.42
C SER A 150 1.64 5.89 8.86
N ILE A 151 2.61 4.98 8.98
CA ILE A 151 3.20 4.60 10.28
C ILE A 151 3.99 5.76 10.91
N PRO A 152 4.05 5.84 12.25
CA PRO A 152 4.96 6.75 12.93
C PRO A 152 6.41 6.23 12.83
N LEU A 153 7.36 7.11 12.47
CA LEU A 153 8.78 6.75 12.33
C LEU A 153 9.69 7.35 13.41
N ALA A 154 9.38 8.54 13.91
CA ALA A 154 10.09 9.18 15.01
C ALA A 154 9.16 9.35 16.20
N GLU A 155 9.67 9.12 17.41
CA GLU A 155 8.98 9.55 18.63
C GLU A 155 8.90 11.07 18.61
N SER A 156 7.69 11.58 18.79
CA SER A 156 7.37 13.01 18.92
C SER A 156 8.07 13.64 20.11
#